data_AF-A0A1I3XDF4-F1
#
_entry.id   AF-A0A1I3XDF4-F1
#
_cell.length_a   1.000
_cell.length_b   1.000
_cell.length_c   1.000
_cell.angle_alpha   90.00
_cell.angle_beta   90.00
_cell.angle_gamma   90.00
#
_symmetry.space_group_name_H-M   'P 1'
#
loop_
_entity.id
_entity.type
_entity.pdbx_description
1 polymer ?
#
loop_
_entity_poly.entity_id
_entity_poly.type
_entity_poly.pdbx_seq_one_letter_code
_entity_poly.pdbx_strand_id
1 'polypeptide(L)'
;MLDQPDIIAAIATPPGRGGVGIVRISGKNLTSLARIILGKLPEPRHAQLSQFLDVHGKIIDQGIALYFPAPNSYTGEDVLELQGHGGPAIMNLLLNQCLACGARMAQPGEFTLRAYLNEKIDLVQAESVADIIEASTSEAARCAVRSLQGRFSTTIDELVRSLTTLRMFIEATLDFPDEEIEGLHDEEVREKLDAISQQFERILSSAHQGNLLQEGIKVVLVGAPNVGKSSLLNQLAEDDVAIVTEIPGTTRDSIQKLITIAGVPIHVIDTAGLRETTDIVEQKGIERTQAVVKDADILIRLIDCSCHAPGEDSEILQAFSIDKPHITIFNKIDLTSQTPGIETNEHAVKVYLSAKTGAGVDLLREQILRAAGWQTGQTGEGLFMARQRHLEALEATRNHLNTAWKYSNSESEWELLAEELRLAQDALSSITGHFTADDLLGEIFSNFCIGK
;
A
#
# COMPACT_ATOMS: atom_id res chain seq x y z
N MET A 1 2.63 39.81 13.09
CA MET A 1 4.00 39.29 12.95
C MET A 1 4.17 38.98 11.48
N LEU A 2 5.12 39.62 10.80
CA LEU A 2 5.37 39.41 9.37
C LEU A 2 5.65 37.91 9.14
N ASP A 3 4.93 37.30 8.20
CA ASP A 3 5.10 35.91 7.75
C ASP A 3 6.59 35.59 7.61
N GLN A 4 7.13 34.81 8.54
CA GLN A 4 8.38 34.12 8.24
C GLN A 4 8.08 33.16 7.08
N PRO A 5 8.89 33.18 6.01
CA PRO A 5 8.68 32.25 4.91
C PRO A 5 8.82 30.83 5.47
N ASP A 6 7.76 30.03 5.36
CA ASP A 6 7.75 28.63 5.80
C ASP A 6 8.58 27.77 4.83
N ILE A 7 9.89 27.85 4.99
CA ILE A 7 10.89 27.07 4.24
C ILE A 7 11.18 25.80 5.02
N ILE A 8 11.08 24.65 4.36
CA ILE A 8 11.42 23.35 4.94
C ILE A 8 12.70 22.79 4.33
N ALA A 9 13.47 22.08 5.15
CA ALA A 9 14.65 21.35 4.71
C ALA A 9 14.70 19.96 5.35
N ALA A 10 15.21 18.97 4.60
CA ALA A 10 15.47 17.63 5.09
C ALA A 10 16.49 16.90 4.21
N ILE A 11 17.08 15.83 4.75
CA ILE A 11 17.89 14.88 3.97
C ILE A 11 16.93 13.97 3.19
N ALA A 12 17.00 13.99 1.86
CA ALA A 12 16.09 13.25 0.97
C ALA A 12 16.60 11.84 0.59
N THR A 13 17.85 11.51 0.94
CA THR A 13 18.46 10.20 0.71
C THR A 13 18.38 9.30 1.95
N PRO A 14 18.35 7.95 1.80
CA PRO A 14 18.34 7.04 2.94
C PRO A 14 19.49 7.27 3.91
N PRO A 15 19.29 7.05 5.22
CA PRO A 15 20.36 7.14 6.20
C PRO A 15 21.41 6.07 5.92
N GLY A 16 22.69 6.42 6.03
CA GLY A 16 23.78 5.49 5.80
C GLY A 16 25.00 6.16 5.19
N ARG A 17 25.86 5.35 4.57
CA ARG A 17 27.01 5.82 3.81
C ARG A 17 26.76 5.58 2.33
N GLY A 18 26.79 6.64 1.54
CA GLY A 18 26.64 6.58 0.09
C GLY A 18 27.66 7.48 -0.62
N GLY A 19 27.81 7.29 -1.93
CA GLY A 19 28.63 8.18 -2.75
C GLY A 19 28.06 9.60 -2.80
N VAL A 20 26.73 9.74 -2.79
CA VAL A 20 26.00 11.01 -2.85
C VAL A 20 24.92 11.03 -1.78
N GLY A 21 24.73 12.19 -1.15
CA GLY A 21 23.61 12.50 -0.27
C GLY A 21 22.94 13.80 -0.71
N ILE A 22 21.62 13.90 -0.52
CA ILE A 22 20.84 15.04 -0.98
C ILE A 22 20.17 15.72 0.21
N VAL A 23 20.39 17.03 0.37
CA VAL A 23 19.57 17.89 1.23
C VAL A 23 18.62 18.65 0.31
N ARG A 24 17.31 18.45 0.51
CA ARG A 24 16.25 19.11 -0.25
C ARG A 24 15.64 20.23 0.58
N ILE A 25 15.40 21.37 -0.06
CA ILE A 25 14.80 22.56 0.54
C ILE A 25 13.60 22.98 -0.32
N SER A 26 12.46 23.31 0.28
CA SER A 26 11.26 23.82 -0.40
C SER A 26 10.71 25.02 0.34
N GLY A 27 10.24 26.03 -0.39
CA GLY A 27 9.53 27.17 0.18
C GLY A 27 9.47 28.35 -0.77
N LYS A 28 8.87 29.45 -0.33
CA LYS A 28 8.78 30.68 -1.14
C LYS A 28 10.10 31.45 -1.12
N ASN A 29 10.62 31.80 -2.30
CA ASN A 29 11.79 32.65 -2.50
C ASN A 29 13.08 32.14 -1.80
N LEU A 30 13.68 31.11 -2.39
CA LEU A 30 14.93 30.53 -1.89
C LEU A 30 16.19 31.35 -2.24
N THR A 31 16.06 32.51 -2.88
CA THR A 31 17.20 33.32 -3.36
C THR A 31 18.15 33.71 -2.22
N SER A 32 17.61 34.16 -1.09
CA SER A 32 18.41 34.60 0.06
C SER A 32 19.18 33.44 0.67
N LEU A 33 18.52 32.29 0.85
CA LEU A 33 19.13 31.08 1.39
C LEU A 33 20.21 30.53 0.43
N ALA A 34 19.92 30.48 -0.88
CA ALA A 34 20.88 30.05 -1.88
C ALA A 34 22.13 30.94 -1.93
N ARG A 35 21.99 32.26 -1.78
CA ARG A 35 23.16 33.16 -1.72
C ARG A 35 24.04 32.91 -0.50
N ILE A 36 23.48 32.56 0.65
CA ILE A 36 24.27 32.27 1.85
C ILE A 36 25.03 30.95 1.67
N ILE A 37 24.37 29.91 1.16
CA ILE A 37 24.96 28.55 1.07
C ILE A 37 25.86 28.40 -0.16
N LEU A 38 25.52 29.01 -1.30
CA LEU A 38 26.17 28.80 -2.60
C LEU A 38 26.86 30.06 -3.15
N GLY A 39 26.69 31.21 -2.51
CA GLY A 39 27.14 32.52 -3.02
C GLY A 39 26.26 33.11 -4.13
N LYS A 40 25.48 32.28 -4.83
CA LYS A 40 24.53 32.70 -5.88
C LYS A 40 23.38 31.70 -6.01
N LEU A 41 22.28 32.14 -6.62
CA LEU A 41 21.22 31.23 -7.02
C LEU A 41 21.66 30.46 -8.28
N PRO A 42 21.56 29.12 -8.31
CA PRO A 42 21.85 28.35 -9.52
C PRO A 42 20.88 28.66 -10.66
N GLU A 43 21.33 28.42 -11.90
CA GLU A 43 20.45 28.47 -13.06
C GLU A 43 19.32 27.42 -12.95
N PRO A 44 18.06 27.78 -13.23
CA PRO A 44 16.93 26.86 -13.15
C PRO A 44 17.15 25.56 -13.94
N ARG A 45 17.08 24.41 -13.28
CA ARG A 45 17.18 23.06 -13.86
C ARG A 45 18.52 22.74 -14.52
N HIS A 46 19.58 23.46 -14.18
CA HIS A 46 20.94 23.16 -14.60
C HIS A 46 21.78 22.64 -13.42
N ALA A 47 22.45 21.51 -13.62
CA ALA A 47 23.40 20.98 -12.65
C ALA A 47 24.61 21.91 -12.55
N GLN A 48 24.81 22.51 -11.37
CA GLN A 48 25.92 23.42 -11.13
C GLN A 48 26.86 22.90 -10.05
N LEU A 49 28.10 22.61 -10.43
CA LEU A 49 29.18 22.33 -9.46
C LEU A 49 29.40 23.57 -8.58
N SER A 50 29.22 23.41 -7.27
CA SER A 50 29.22 24.50 -6.31
C SER A 50 29.93 24.09 -5.01
N GLN A 51 30.54 25.06 -4.33
CA GLN A 51 31.01 24.89 -2.96
C GLN A 51 29.86 25.25 -2.02
N PHE A 52 29.61 24.41 -1.00
CA PHE A 52 28.62 24.66 0.03
C PHE A 52 29.31 25.34 1.21
N LEU A 53 28.79 26.50 1.60
CA LEU A 53 29.41 27.39 2.58
C LEU A 53 28.61 27.40 3.88
N ASP A 54 29.32 27.52 5.01
CA ASP A 54 28.72 27.82 6.31
C ASP A 54 28.42 29.32 6.48
N VAL A 55 27.78 29.69 7.59
CA VAL A 55 27.48 31.10 7.93
C VAL A 55 28.72 32.01 8.04
N HIS A 56 29.92 31.43 8.18
CA HIS A 56 31.19 32.14 8.26
C HIS A 56 31.95 32.14 6.91
N GLY A 57 31.38 31.57 5.85
CA GLY A 57 31.99 31.47 4.53
C GLY A 57 33.03 30.35 4.40
N LYS A 58 33.11 29.42 5.36
CA LYS A 58 33.98 28.24 5.27
C LYS A 58 33.29 27.14 4.46
N ILE A 59 34.08 26.42 3.66
CA ILE A 59 33.59 25.30 2.86
C ILE A 59 33.20 24.14 3.79
N ILE A 60 31.94 23.71 3.68
CA ILE A 60 31.40 22.48 4.28
C ILE A 60 31.73 21.29 3.38
N ASP A 61 31.39 21.39 2.09
CA ASP A 61 31.59 20.36 1.08
C ASP A 61 31.55 20.97 -0.34
N GLN A 62 31.86 20.17 -1.35
CA GLN A 62 31.73 20.53 -2.77
C GLN A 62 30.84 19.50 -3.48
N GLY A 63 29.84 19.96 -4.19
CA GLY A 63 28.84 19.10 -4.81
C GLY A 63 28.05 19.77 -5.93
N ILE A 64 26.92 19.18 -6.29
CA ILE A 64 26.02 19.70 -7.33
C ILE A 64 24.85 20.41 -6.64
N ALA A 65 24.53 21.63 -7.07
CA ALA A 65 23.31 22.32 -6.71
C ALA A 65 22.32 22.31 -7.90
N LEU A 66 21.04 22.04 -7.60
CA LEU A 66 19.94 22.12 -8.56
C LEU A 66 18.84 23.02 -8.03
N TYR A 67 18.37 23.94 -8.87
CA TYR A 67 17.28 24.86 -8.53
C TYR A 67 16.06 24.62 -9.43
N PHE A 68 14.89 24.47 -8.83
CA PHE A 68 13.61 24.29 -9.52
C PHE A 68 12.66 25.42 -9.10
N PRO A 69 12.45 26.45 -9.95
CA PRO A 69 11.53 27.53 -9.62
C PRO A 69 10.07 27.08 -9.68
N ALA A 70 9.23 27.67 -8.82
CA ALA A 70 7.78 27.53 -8.89
C ALA A 70 7.23 27.96 -10.27
N PRO A 71 6.12 27.38 -10.76
CA PRO A 71 5.35 26.27 -10.18
C PRO A 71 5.87 24.88 -10.62
N ASN A 72 7.01 24.83 -11.30
CA ASN A 72 7.46 23.64 -12.01
C ASN A 72 8.55 22.88 -11.26
N SER A 73 8.24 22.57 -10.00
CA SER A 73 9.01 21.76 -9.06
C SER A 73 8.13 20.61 -8.53
N TYR A 74 8.71 19.76 -7.68
CA TYR A 74 7.99 18.67 -7.03
C TYR A 74 6.85 19.18 -6.13
N THR A 75 7.15 20.14 -5.25
CA THR A 75 6.18 20.70 -4.29
C THR A 75 5.25 21.74 -4.90
N GLY A 76 5.54 22.26 -6.10
CA GLY A 76 4.88 23.44 -6.66
C GLY A 76 5.48 24.77 -6.18
N GLU A 77 6.37 24.76 -5.20
CA GLU A 77 7.10 25.93 -4.70
C GLU A 77 8.51 26.04 -5.32
N ASP A 78 9.33 27.00 -4.90
CA ASP A 78 10.75 26.95 -5.24
C ASP A 78 11.41 25.79 -4.48
N VAL A 79 12.21 24.98 -5.17
CA VAL A 79 12.95 23.85 -4.59
C VAL A 79 14.45 23.99 -4.91
N LEU A 80 15.29 23.78 -3.89
CA LEU A 80 16.74 23.71 -4.02
C LEU A 80 17.23 22.35 -3.52
N GLU A 81 18.00 21.64 -4.34
CA GLU A 81 18.65 20.38 -3.94
C GLU A 81 20.17 20.57 -3.88
N LEU A 82 20.74 20.20 -2.73
CA LEU A 82 22.19 20.20 -2.49
C LEU A 82 22.67 18.76 -2.48
N GLN A 83 23.37 18.35 -3.54
CA GLN A 83 23.90 16.99 -3.72
C GLN A 83 25.38 16.98 -3.36
N GLY A 84 25.69 16.56 -2.13
CA GLY A 84 27.05 16.47 -1.60
C GLY A 84 27.49 15.02 -1.41
N HIS A 85 28.64 14.83 -0.76
CA HIS A 85 29.12 13.50 -0.38
C HIS A 85 28.21 12.87 0.68
N GLY A 86 27.76 11.63 0.44
CA GLY A 86 26.76 10.93 1.27
C GLY A 86 27.25 10.42 2.63
N GLY A 87 28.16 11.16 3.28
CA GLY A 87 28.59 10.89 4.64
C GLY A 87 27.63 11.52 5.67
N PRO A 88 27.21 10.79 6.73
CA PRO A 88 26.26 11.33 7.72
C PRO A 88 26.69 12.65 8.36
N ALA A 89 27.99 12.84 8.61
CA ALA A 89 28.51 14.09 9.17
C ALA A 89 28.33 15.28 8.23
N ILE A 90 28.60 15.09 6.93
CA ILE A 90 28.47 16.15 5.92
C ILE A 90 27.00 16.50 5.72
N MET A 91 26.13 15.50 5.60
CA MET A 91 24.68 15.72 5.44
C MET A 91 24.08 16.48 6.63
N ASN A 92 24.49 16.15 7.85
CA ASN A 92 24.05 16.89 9.04
C ASN A 92 24.59 18.32 9.08
N LEU A 93 25.83 18.57 8.64
CA LEU A 93 26.37 19.93 8.54
C LEU A 93 25.59 20.77 7.52
N LEU A 94 25.29 20.21 6.34
CA LEU A 94 24.49 20.90 5.32
C LEU A 94 23.07 21.17 5.79
N LEU A 95 22.41 20.19 6.41
CA LEU A 95 21.07 20.36 6.96
C LEU A 95 21.06 21.44 8.04
N ASN A 96 21.97 21.38 9.02
CA ASN A 96 22.08 22.39 10.08
C ASN A 96 22.34 23.79 9.51
N GLN A 97 23.13 23.89 8.44
CA GLN A 97 23.35 25.15 7.75
C GLN A 97 22.05 25.68 7.11
N CYS A 98 21.24 24.82 6.50
CA CYS A 98 19.92 25.22 5.98
C CYS A 98 19.01 25.73 7.10
N LEU A 99 19.01 25.05 8.26
CA LEU A 99 18.22 25.45 9.42
C LEU A 99 18.68 26.81 9.98
N ALA A 100 20.00 27.02 10.08
CA ALA A 100 20.58 28.29 10.49
C ALA A 100 20.25 29.45 9.53
N CYS A 101 19.99 29.15 8.24
CA CYS A 101 19.58 30.12 7.24
C CYS A 101 18.07 30.42 7.23
N GLY A 102 17.30 29.89 8.20
CA GLY A 102 15.87 30.18 8.35
C GLY A 102 14.94 29.09 7.83
N ALA A 103 15.45 27.94 7.37
CA ALA A 103 14.60 26.78 7.15
C ALA A 103 14.22 26.12 8.49
N ARG A 104 13.05 25.49 8.55
CA ARG A 104 12.73 24.53 9.61
C ARG A 104 12.91 23.09 9.10
N MET A 105 12.99 22.16 10.04
CA MET A 105 12.98 20.74 9.68
C MET A 105 11.63 20.38 9.05
N ALA A 106 11.66 19.68 7.93
CA ALA A 106 10.44 19.13 7.32
C ALA A 106 9.84 18.04 8.24
N GLN A 107 8.51 18.00 8.30
CA GLN A 107 7.79 16.89 8.91
C GLN A 107 7.78 15.66 7.98
N PRO A 108 7.48 14.45 8.50
CA PRO A 108 7.21 13.28 7.67
C PRO A 108 6.22 13.57 6.54
N GLY A 109 6.57 13.24 5.29
CA GLY A 109 5.72 13.40 4.11
C GLY A 109 5.40 14.84 3.68
N GLU A 110 6.01 15.85 4.30
CA GLU A 110 5.61 17.24 4.10
C GLU A 110 5.88 17.76 2.68
N PHE A 111 6.91 17.30 1.96
CA PHE A 111 7.10 17.75 0.58
C PHE A 111 6.00 17.20 -0.34
N THR A 112 5.59 15.95 -0.14
CA THR A 112 4.49 15.32 -0.88
C THR A 112 3.16 16.00 -0.53
N LEU A 113 2.92 16.32 0.76
CA LEU A 113 1.75 17.10 1.18
C LEU A 113 1.70 18.46 0.47
N ARG A 114 2.82 19.20 0.40
CA ARG A 114 2.86 20.48 -0.32
C ARG A 114 2.57 20.31 -1.80
N ALA A 115 3.04 19.22 -2.42
CA ALA A 115 2.69 18.89 -3.80
C ALA A 115 1.17 18.70 -3.96
N TYR A 116 0.52 18.01 -3.04
CA TYR A 116 -0.94 17.84 -3.02
C TYR A 116 -1.68 19.18 -2.82
N LEU A 117 -1.29 19.97 -1.80
CA LEU A 117 -1.92 21.27 -1.51
C LEU A 117 -1.75 22.30 -2.63
N ASN A 118 -0.69 22.17 -3.43
CA ASN A 118 -0.44 22.99 -4.62
C ASN A 118 -0.98 22.35 -5.92
N GLU A 119 -1.87 21.37 -5.80
CA GLU A 119 -2.57 20.71 -6.93
C GLU A 119 -1.60 20.10 -7.98
N LYS A 120 -0.40 19.70 -7.55
CA LYS A 120 0.59 19.04 -8.42
C LYS A 120 0.26 17.56 -8.61
N ILE A 121 -0.33 16.96 -7.59
CA ILE A 121 -0.73 15.56 -7.50
C ILE A 121 -2.03 15.48 -6.71
N ASP A 122 -2.87 14.50 -6.99
CA ASP A 122 -4.02 14.16 -6.16
C ASP A 122 -3.62 13.30 -4.94
N LEU A 123 -4.60 12.97 -4.08
CA LEU A 123 -4.34 12.22 -2.85
C LEU A 123 -3.88 10.77 -3.13
N VAL A 124 -4.44 10.12 -4.14
CA VAL A 124 -4.07 8.76 -4.55
C VAL A 124 -2.63 8.73 -5.07
N GLN A 125 -2.24 9.72 -5.87
CA GLN A 125 -0.89 9.89 -6.37
C GLN A 125 0.10 10.15 -5.23
N ALA A 126 -0.29 10.96 -4.25
CA ALA A 126 0.51 11.19 -3.05
C ALA A 126 0.76 9.89 -2.28
N GLU A 127 -0.28 9.09 -2.03
CA GLU A 127 -0.19 7.76 -1.41
C GLU A 127 0.73 6.82 -2.20
N SER A 128 0.63 6.87 -3.54
CA SER A 128 1.45 6.04 -4.44
C SER A 128 2.95 6.34 -4.34
N VAL A 129 3.35 7.54 -3.91
CA VAL A 129 4.77 7.87 -3.68
C VAL A 129 5.36 7.00 -2.57
N ALA A 130 4.62 6.76 -1.48
CA ALA A 130 5.05 5.84 -0.44
C ALA A 130 5.10 4.41 -0.98
N ASP A 131 4.06 3.99 -1.69
CA ASP A 131 3.92 2.63 -2.21
C ASP A 131 5.08 2.23 -3.15
N ILE A 132 5.56 3.15 -4.01
CA ILE A 132 6.72 2.90 -4.88
C ILE A 132 7.99 2.61 -4.07
N ILE A 133 8.15 3.27 -2.93
CA ILE A 133 9.37 3.22 -2.14
C ILE A 133 9.38 2.00 -1.22
N GLU A 134 8.20 1.58 -0.76
CA GLU A 134 7.99 0.39 0.07
C GLU A 134 7.84 -0.89 -0.75
N ALA A 135 7.54 -0.79 -2.05
CA ALA A 135 7.34 -1.94 -2.92
C ALA A 135 8.50 -2.95 -2.84
N SER A 136 8.17 -4.14 -2.35
CA SER A 136 9.11 -5.26 -2.22
C SER A 136 9.20 -6.13 -3.46
N THR A 137 8.22 -6.04 -4.37
CA THR A 137 8.16 -6.83 -5.61
C THR A 137 8.09 -5.94 -6.85
N SER A 138 8.53 -6.46 -7.99
CA SER A 138 8.46 -5.74 -9.28
C SER A 138 7.03 -5.40 -9.68
N GLU A 139 6.09 -6.28 -9.36
CA GLU A 139 4.66 -6.15 -9.64
C GLU A 139 4.06 -5.02 -8.80
N ALA A 140 4.34 -4.99 -7.49
CA ALA A 140 3.91 -3.90 -6.62
C ALA A 140 4.49 -2.55 -7.08
N ALA A 141 5.78 -2.50 -7.44
CA ALA A 141 6.42 -1.28 -7.93
C ALA A 141 5.79 -0.77 -9.24
N ARG A 142 5.52 -1.67 -10.20
CA ARG A 142 4.85 -1.32 -11.46
C ARG A 142 3.42 -0.83 -11.23
N CYS A 143 2.71 -1.44 -10.29
CA CYS A 143 1.36 -1.07 -9.89
C CYS A 143 1.35 0.34 -9.29
N ALA A 144 2.25 0.61 -8.33
CA ALA A 144 2.38 1.90 -7.68
C ALA A 144 2.77 3.03 -8.66
N VAL A 145 3.64 2.74 -9.65
CA VAL A 145 3.96 3.70 -10.73
C VAL A 145 2.72 4.08 -11.55
N ARG A 146 1.80 3.16 -11.82
CA ARG A 146 0.57 3.45 -12.58
C ARG A 146 -0.41 4.29 -11.77
N SER A 147 -0.56 4.01 -10.48
CA SER A 147 -1.34 4.85 -9.58
C SER A 147 -0.74 6.25 -9.50
N LEU A 148 0.59 6.38 -9.39
CA LEU A 148 1.29 7.67 -9.44
C LEU A 148 1.08 8.42 -10.78
N GLN A 149 0.95 7.71 -11.90
CA GLN A 149 0.60 8.29 -13.20
C GLN A 149 -0.86 8.78 -13.27
N GLY A 150 -1.65 8.63 -12.21
CA GLY A 150 -3.04 9.10 -12.14
C GLY A 150 -4.04 8.16 -12.82
N ARG A 151 -3.64 6.92 -13.17
CA ARG A 151 -4.56 5.98 -13.84
C ARG A 151 -5.74 5.61 -12.95
N PHE A 152 -5.49 5.32 -11.68
CA PHE A 152 -6.56 4.97 -10.74
C PHE A 152 -7.54 6.14 -10.56
N SER A 153 -7.02 7.34 -10.33
CA SER A 153 -7.82 8.57 -10.25
C SER A 153 -8.66 8.79 -11.49
N THR A 154 -8.06 8.66 -12.68
CA THR A 154 -8.77 8.81 -13.97
C THR A 154 -9.95 7.82 -14.08
N THR A 155 -9.73 6.56 -13.69
CA THR A 155 -10.78 5.52 -13.72
C THR A 155 -11.91 5.81 -12.72
N ILE A 156 -11.60 6.31 -11.52
CA ILE A 156 -12.60 6.73 -10.54
C ILE A 156 -13.37 7.96 -11.05
N ASP A 157 -12.68 8.96 -11.60
CA ASP A 157 -13.30 10.17 -12.12
C ASP A 157 -14.21 9.90 -13.32
N GLU A 158 -13.89 8.90 -14.15
CA GLU A 158 -14.76 8.42 -15.22
C GLU A 158 -16.06 7.81 -14.67
N LEU A 159 -15.96 7.00 -13.61
CA LEU A 159 -17.13 6.41 -12.96
C LEU A 159 -17.99 7.48 -12.27
N VAL A 160 -17.35 8.44 -11.58
CA VAL A 160 -18.03 9.60 -10.98
C VAL A 160 -18.77 10.40 -12.04
N ARG A 161 -18.14 10.70 -13.19
CA ARG A 161 -18.80 11.38 -14.31
C ARG A 161 -20.01 10.63 -14.84
N SER A 162 -19.93 9.30 -14.95
CA SER A 162 -21.07 8.47 -15.37
C SER A 162 -22.22 8.54 -14.38
N LEU A 163 -21.93 8.48 -13.06
CA LEU A 163 -22.94 8.62 -12.01
C LEU A 163 -23.59 10.01 -12.01
N THR A 164 -22.78 11.07 -12.09
CA THR A 164 -23.28 12.45 -12.16
C THR A 164 -24.17 12.63 -13.39
N THR A 165 -23.78 12.07 -14.53
CA THR A 165 -24.59 12.12 -15.76
C THR A 165 -25.94 11.44 -15.59
N LEU A 166 -25.96 10.21 -15.05
CA LEU A 166 -27.21 9.48 -14.78
C LEU A 166 -28.10 10.25 -13.78
N ARG A 167 -27.52 10.76 -12.70
CA ARG A 167 -28.22 11.53 -11.68
C ARG A 167 -28.83 12.81 -12.25
N MET A 168 -28.08 13.56 -13.07
CA MET A 168 -28.60 14.77 -13.75
C MET A 168 -29.82 14.46 -14.62
N PHE A 169 -29.83 13.33 -15.33
CA PHE A 169 -30.99 12.94 -16.13
C PHE A 169 -32.21 12.63 -15.27
N ILE A 170 -32.02 11.91 -14.16
CA ILE A 170 -33.11 11.59 -13.22
C ILE A 170 -33.66 12.87 -12.58
N GLU A 171 -32.80 13.78 -12.12
CA GLU A 171 -33.20 15.06 -11.55
C GLU A 171 -33.96 15.92 -12.55
N ALA A 172 -33.50 15.99 -13.81
CA ALA A 172 -34.21 16.74 -14.85
C ALA A 172 -35.63 16.20 -15.10
N THR A 173 -35.82 14.87 -15.10
CA THR A 173 -37.16 14.27 -15.24
C THR A 173 -38.05 14.52 -14.01
N LEU A 174 -37.47 14.56 -12.81
CA LEU A 174 -38.20 14.85 -11.56
C LEU A 174 -38.63 16.32 -11.47
N ASP A 175 -37.77 17.25 -11.87
CA ASP A 175 -38.03 18.70 -11.76
C ASP A 175 -38.99 19.22 -12.84
N PHE A 176 -39.05 18.57 -14.01
CA PHE A 176 -39.82 19.04 -15.18
C PHE A 176 -40.68 17.93 -15.84
N PRO A 177 -41.65 17.33 -15.12
CA PRO A 177 -42.44 16.20 -15.63
C PRO A 177 -43.38 16.57 -16.80
N ASP A 178 -43.71 17.85 -16.97
CA ASP A 178 -44.65 18.36 -17.99
C ASP A 178 -43.95 18.92 -19.25
N GLU A 179 -42.61 18.98 -19.29
CA GLU A 179 -41.88 19.42 -20.47
C GLU A 179 -41.67 18.25 -21.46
N GLU A 180 -41.87 18.47 -22.76
CA GLU A 180 -41.59 17.50 -23.85
C GLU A 180 -40.08 17.25 -24.03
N ILE A 181 -39.35 17.07 -22.94
CA ILE A 181 -38.01 16.48 -22.96
C ILE A 181 -38.24 14.98 -23.21
N GLU A 182 -37.57 14.40 -24.20
CA GLU A 182 -37.48 12.93 -24.33
C GLU A 182 -36.77 12.39 -23.07
N GLY A 183 -37.53 12.24 -21.98
CA GLY A 183 -37.03 11.75 -20.71
C GLY A 183 -36.54 10.31 -20.85
N LEU A 184 -35.49 9.95 -20.10
CA LEU A 184 -35.05 8.55 -20.06
C LEU A 184 -36.20 7.69 -19.58
N HIS A 185 -36.53 6.63 -20.32
CA HIS A 185 -37.45 5.61 -19.83
C HIS A 185 -36.79 4.76 -18.74
N ASP A 186 -37.61 4.13 -17.89
CA ASP A 186 -37.18 3.16 -16.86
C ASP A 186 -36.10 2.18 -17.34
N GLU A 187 -36.26 1.67 -18.58
CA GLU A 187 -35.34 0.70 -19.17
C GLU A 187 -33.95 1.31 -19.44
N GLU A 188 -33.89 2.55 -19.93
CA GLU A 188 -32.63 3.24 -20.22
C GLU A 188 -31.86 3.61 -18.94
N VAL A 189 -32.58 3.97 -17.87
CA VAL A 189 -31.98 4.20 -16.54
C VAL A 189 -31.34 2.92 -16.02
N ARG A 190 -32.04 1.78 -16.12
CA ARG A 190 -31.51 0.48 -15.69
C ARG A 190 -30.31 0.03 -16.51
N GLU A 191 -30.37 0.18 -17.84
CA GLU A 191 -29.24 -0.16 -18.71
C GLU A 191 -27.98 0.64 -18.35
N LYS A 192 -28.13 1.95 -18.08
CA LYS A 192 -27.02 2.80 -17.64
C LYS A 192 -26.51 2.39 -16.27
N LEU A 193 -27.40 2.10 -15.32
CA LEU A 193 -27.02 1.67 -13.96
C LEU A 193 -26.32 0.31 -13.96
N ASP A 194 -26.77 -0.64 -14.77
CA ASP A 194 -26.12 -1.94 -14.97
C ASP A 194 -24.72 -1.77 -15.60
N ALA A 195 -24.58 -0.90 -16.59
CA ALA A 195 -23.27 -0.61 -17.20
C ALA A 195 -22.29 0.01 -16.19
N ILE A 196 -22.76 0.96 -15.37
CA ILE A 196 -21.99 1.56 -14.27
C ILE A 196 -21.61 0.49 -13.25
N SER A 197 -22.54 -0.37 -12.84
CA SER A 197 -22.30 -1.42 -11.86
C SER A 197 -21.29 -2.46 -12.37
N GLN A 198 -21.36 -2.83 -13.64
CA GLN A 198 -20.37 -3.72 -14.26
C GLN A 198 -18.98 -3.10 -14.34
N GLN A 199 -18.88 -1.80 -14.66
CA GLN A 199 -17.61 -1.08 -14.63
C GLN A 199 -17.05 -1.00 -13.21
N PHE A 200 -17.92 -0.69 -12.24
CA PHE A 200 -17.57 -0.63 -10.82
C PHE A 200 -17.04 -1.97 -10.29
N GLU A 201 -17.69 -3.10 -10.58
CA GLU A 201 -17.24 -4.42 -10.11
C GLU A 201 -15.85 -4.81 -10.66
N ARG A 202 -15.51 -4.37 -11.88
CA ARG A 202 -14.15 -4.54 -12.43
C ARG A 202 -13.12 -3.71 -11.64
N ILE A 203 -13.47 -2.49 -11.27
CA ILE A 203 -12.63 -1.61 -10.45
C ILE A 203 -12.44 -2.21 -9.06
N LEU A 204 -13.52 -2.63 -8.41
CA LEU A 204 -13.47 -3.26 -7.08
C LEU A 204 -12.63 -4.54 -7.09
N SER A 205 -12.82 -5.41 -8.07
CA SER A 205 -12.01 -6.62 -8.22
C SER A 205 -10.53 -6.28 -8.39
N SER A 206 -10.19 -5.28 -9.22
CA SER A 206 -8.82 -4.84 -9.42
C SER A 206 -8.21 -4.21 -8.15
N ALA A 207 -9.00 -3.43 -7.41
CA ALA A 207 -8.61 -2.82 -6.13
C ALA A 207 -8.25 -3.88 -5.10
N HIS A 208 -9.05 -4.95 -4.96
CA HIS A 208 -8.72 -6.06 -4.05
C HIS A 208 -7.39 -6.74 -4.43
N GLN A 209 -7.13 -6.98 -5.71
CA GLN A 209 -5.86 -7.53 -6.14
C GLN A 209 -4.70 -6.54 -5.88
N GLY A 210 -4.91 -5.25 -6.11
CA GLY A 210 -3.96 -4.18 -5.80
C GLY A 210 -3.61 -4.11 -4.32
N ASN A 211 -4.60 -4.28 -3.45
CA ASN A 211 -4.42 -4.30 -2.00
C ASN A 211 -3.57 -5.49 -1.54
N LEU A 212 -3.78 -6.69 -2.12
CA LEU A 212 -2.93 -7.85 -1.85
C LEU A 212 -1.47 -7.64 -2.26
N LEU A 213 -1.21 -6.86 -3.31
CA LEU A 213 0.16 -6.48 -3.69
C LEU A 213 0.79 -5.44 -2.74
N GLN A 214 -0.03 -4.62 -2.09
CA GLN A 214 0.42 -3.57 -1.18
C GLN A 214 0.70 -4.09 0.23
N GLU A 215 -0.31 -4.69 0.85
CA GLU A 215 -0.24 -5.18 2.23
C GLU A 215 0.44 -6.54 2.32
N GLY A 216 0.47 -7.28 1.20
CA GLY A 216 0.86 -8.68 1.18
C GLY A 216 -0.18 -9.58 1.87
N ILE A 217 0.16 -10.86 1.99
CA ILE A 217 -0.67 -11.86 2.66
C ILE A 217 0.03 -12.29 3.94
N LYS A 218 -0.63 -12.15 5.09
CA LYS A 218 -0.13 -12.61 6.40
C LYS A 218 -0.45 -14.08 6.59
N VAL A 219 0.60 -14.89 6.66
CA VAL A 219 0.49 -16.34 6.80
C VAL A 219 1.10 -16.77 8.13
N VAL A 220 0.32 -17.45 8.95
CA VAL A 220 0.82 -18.02 10.22
C VAL A 220 1.11 -19.50 10.05
N LEU A 221 2.34 -19.89 10.35
CA LEU A 221 2.81 -21.27 10.28
C LEU A 221 2.77 -21.92 11.66
N VAL A 222 1.97 -22.98 11.80
CA VAL A 222 1.79 -23.73 13.04
C VAL A 222 2.20 -25.19 12.86
N GLY A 223 2.89 -25.76 13.84
CA GLY A 223 3.21 -27.19 13.85
C GLY A 223 4.14 -27.55 15.00
N ALA A 224 4.25 -28.83 15.33
CA ALA A 224 5.16 -29.32 16.37
C ALA A 224 6.64 -29.01 16.04
N PRO A 225 7.56 -29.11 17.01
CA PRO A 225 9.00 -29.09 16.72
C PRO A 225 9.37 -30.17 15.69
N ASN A 226 10.36 -29.91 14.83
CA ASN A 226 10.91 -30.86 13.85
C ASN A 226 9.95 -31.40 12.75
N VAL A 227 8.75 -30.84 12.62
CA VAL A 227 7.82 -31.17 11.50
C VAL A 227 8.27 -30.63 10.14
N GLY A 228 9.35 -29.82 10.10
CA GLY A 228 9.93 -29.30 8.87
C GLY A 228 9.52 -27.87 8.48
N LYS A 229 9.06 -27.05 9.44
CA LYS A 229 8.70 -25.63 9.23
C LYS A 229 9.82 -24.82 8.56
N SER A 230 11.03 -24.86 9.13
CA SER A 230 12.18 -24.11 8.59
C SER A 230 12.60 -24.60 7.21
N SER A 231 12.50 -25.91 6.95
CA SER A 231 12.76 -26.48 5.63
C SER A 231 11.74 -25.99 4.59
N LEU A 232 10.45 -25.96 4.95
CA LEU A 232 9.40 -25.44 4.06
C LEU A 232 9.60 -23.95 3.76
N LEU A 233 9.93 -23.15 4.77
CA LEU A 233 10.21 -21.73 4.61
C LEU A 233 11.38 -21.47 3.65
N ASN A 234 12.46 -22.25 3.76
CA ASN A 234 13.59 -22.13 2.85
C ASN A 234 13.18 -22.52 1.43
N GLN A 235 12.46 -23.63 1.27
CA GLN A 235 11.99 -24.07 -0.04
C GLN A 235 11.04 -23.04 -0.69
N LEU A 236 10.19 -22.40 0.09
CA LEU A 236 9.31 -21.31 -0.38
C LEU A 236 10.11 -20.05 -0.76
N ALA A 237 11.20 -19.76 -0.06
CA ALA A 237 12.04 -18.60 -0.31
C ALA A 237 13.04 -18.80 -1.48
N GLU A 238 13.39 -20.03 -1.83
CA GLU A 238 14.42 -20.35 -2.83
C GLU A 238 14.02 -20.01 -4.28
N ASP A 239 12.72 -19.87 -4.60
CA ASP A 239 12.26 -19.74 -6.00
C ASP A 239 11.93 -18.30 -6.47
N ASP A 240 11.88 -17.27 -5.61
CA ASP A 240 11.64 -15.87 -6.02
C ASP A 240 12.10 -14.88 -4.92
N VAL A 241 13.41 -14.71 -4.76
CA VAL A 241 13.96 -13.80 -3.74
C VAL A 241 13.79 -12.34 -4.15
N ALA A 242 12.76 -11.68 -3.62
CA ALA A 242 12.88 -10.27 -3.23
C ALA A 242 13.78 -10.21 -1.99
N ILE A 243 14.73 -9.27 -2.01
CA ILE A 243 15.81 -9.12 -1.03
C ILE A 243 15.27 -9.26 0.41
N VAL A 244 15.79 -10.26 1.15
CA VAL A 244 15.56 -10.43 2.58
C VAL A 244 16.21 -9.24 3.30
N THR A 245 15.45 -8.19 3.55
CA THR A 245 15.83 -7.18 4.53
C THR A 245 15.27 -7.57 5.88
N GLU A 246 16.14 -7.79 6.85
CA GLU A 246 15.77 -7.54 8.24
C GLU A 246 15.32 -6.07 8.30
N ILE A 247 14.03 -5.79 8.56
CA ILE A 247 13.56 -4.42 8.73
C ILE A 247 14.17 -3.92 10.04
N PRO A 248 15.20 -3.04 10.02
CA PRO A 248 15.85 -2.61 11.23
C PRO A 248 14.94 -1.56 11.88
N GLY A 249 14.23 -1.93 12.96
CA GLY A 249 13.34 -1.00 13.67
C GLY A 249 12.26 -1.63 14.51
N THR A 250 11.86 -2.88 14.26
CA THR A 250 10.90 -3.60 15.12
C THR A 250 11.65 -4.35 16.22
N THR A 251 12.29 -3.63 17.13
CA THR A 251 12.80 -4.24 18.37
C THR A 251 11.61 -4.68 19.23
N ARG A 252 11.10 -5.91 19.01
CA ARG A 252 10.53 -6.85 20.00
C ARG A 252 9.59 -7.91 19.41
N ASP A 253 9.24 -7.87 18.13
CA ASP A 253 8.22 -8.74 17.54
C ASP A 253 8.78 -9.89 16.70
N SER A 254 8.02 -10.99 16.66
CA SER A 254 8.26 -12.26 15.97
C SER A 254 9.08 -12.14 14.69
N ILE A 255 10.01 -13.06 14.45
CA ILE A 255 10.77 -13.17 13.20
C ILE A 255 9.78 -13.38 12.04
N GLN A 256 9.39 -12.30 11.37
CA GLN A 256 8.59 -12.33 10.16
C GLN A 256 9.54 -12.53 8.98
N LYS A 257 9.26 -13.52 8.14
CA LYS A 257 9.97 -13.69 6.87
C LYS A 257 9.09 -13.22 5.74
N LEU A 258 9.61 -12.31 4.92
CA LEU A 258 8.97 -11.91 3.67
C LEU A 258 9.41 -12.87 2.56
N ILE A 259 8.46 -13.50 1.90
CA ILE A 259 8.68 -14.26 0.66
C ILE A 259 7.78 -13.70 -0.44
N THR A 260 8.04 -14.04 -1.70
CA THR A 260 7.19 -13.64 -2.82
C THR A 260 6.63 -14.88 -3.50
N ILE A 261 5.34 -14.87 -3.82
CA ILE A 261 4.69 -15.91 -4.62
C ILE A 261 3.95 -15.23 -5.77
N ALA A 262 4.36 -15.49 -7.02
CA ALA A 262 3.78 -14.86 -8.22
C ALA A 262 3.71 -13.32 -8.16
N GLY A 263 4.73 -12.69 -7.55
CA GLY A 263 4.80 -11.22 -7.37
C GLY A 263 4.03 -10.68 -6.17
N VAL A 264 3.28 -11.52 -5.44
CA VAL A 264 2.54 -11.14 -4.22
C VAL A 264 3.46 -11.29 -3.00
N PRO A 265 3.64 -10.25 -2.17
CA PRO A 265 4.37 -10.36 -0.91
C PRO A 265 3.62 -11.25 0.09
N ILE A 266 4.32 -12.17 0.74
CA ILE A 266 3.76 -13.06 1.77
C ILE A 266 4.58 -12.89 3.05
N HIS A 267 3.92 -12.44 4.11
CA HIS A 267 4.49 -12.27 5.44
C HIS A 267 4.30 -13.55 6.24
N VAL A 268 5.32 -14.40 6.31
CA VAL A 268 5.24 -15.66 7.05
C VAL A 268 5.71 -15.49 8.48
N ILE A 269 4.84 -15.86 9.43
CA ILE A 269 5.07 -15.77 10.87
C ILE A 269 5.23 -17.19 11.44
N ASP A 270 6.42 -17.52 11.94
CA ASP A 270 6.70 -18.83 12.56
C ASP A 270 6.34 -18.83 14.05
N THR A 271 5.34 -19.65 14.41
CA THR A 271 4.91 -19.78 15.80
C THR A 271 5.85 -20.60 16.69
N ALA A 272 6.80 -21.37 16.12
CA ALA A 272 7.82 -22.03 16.95
C ALA A 272 8.74 -21.02 17.63
N GLY A 273 9.06 -19.91 16.96
CA GLY A 273 9.83 -18.81 17.55
C GLY A 273 9.09 -18.02 18.63
N LEU A 274 7.76 -18.15 18.71
CA LEU A 274 6.94 -17.52 19.77
C LEU A 274 6.93 -18.31 21.08
N ARG A 275 7.40 -19.57 21.08
CA ARG A 275 7.38 -20.47 22.25
C ARG A 275 8.72 -20.55 23.00
N GLU A 276 9.83 -20.07 22.44
CA GLU A 276 11.19 -20.26 22.98
C GLU A 276 11.59 -19.32 24.14
N THR A 277 10.68 -18.95 25.04
CA THR A 277 11.06 -18.21 26.27
C THR A 277 10.55 -18.93 27.51
N THR A 278 11.47 -19.46 28.31
CA THR A 278 11.26 -20.54 29.28
C THR A 278 10.85 -20.17 30.70
N ASP A 279 10.44 -18.94 31.03
CA ASP A 279 9.86 -18.72 32.37
C ASP A 279 8.97 -17.48 32.43
N ILE A 280 7.78 -17.61 33.02
CA ILE A 280 6.75 -16.56 33.25
C ILE A 280 6.10 -15.99 31.97
N VAL A 281 6.69 -16.23 30.79
CA VAL A 281 6.22 -15.73 29.48
C VAL A 281 5.16 -16.61 28.83
N GLU A 282 4.84 -17.79 29.37
CA GLU A 282 3.95 -18.77 28.72
C GLU A 282 2.51 -18.28 28.48
N GLN A 283 1.91 -17.56 29.44
CA GLN A 283 0.60 -16.93 29.24
C GLN A 283 0.65 -15.81 28.19
N LYS A 284 1.69 -14.96 28.24
CA LYS A 284 1.91 -13.93 27.22
C LYS A 284 2.23 -14.52 25.85
N GLY A 285 2.88 -15.69 25.80
CA GLY A 285 3.18 -16.43 24.57
C GLY A 285 1.93 -17.00 23.93
N ILE A 286 0.99 -17.51 24.74
CA ILE A 286 -0.33 -17.95 24.28
C ILE A 286 -1.17 -16.76 23.81
N GLU A 287 -1.28 -15.69 24.60
CA GLU A 287 -2.00 -14.47 24.22
C GLU A 287 -1.43 -13.82 22.95
N ARG A 288 -0.10 -13.82 22.80
CA ARG A 288 0.59 -13.29 21.62
C ARG A 288 0.40 -14.18 20.39
N THR A 289 0.42 -15.51 20.56
CA THR A 289 0.10 -16.45 19.49
C THR A 289 -1.35 -16.29 19.04
N GLN A 290 -2.29 -16.09 19.98
CA GLN A 290 -3.69 -15.82 19.68
C GLN A 290 -3.88 -14.48 18.95
N ALA A 291 -3.18 -13.41 19.37
CA ALA A 291 -3.21 -12.12 18.68
C ALA A 291 -2.68 -12.21 17.25
N VAL A 292 -1.56 -12.91 17.04
CA VAL A 292 -0.97 -13.14 15.71
C VAL A 292 -1.90 -13.96 14.80
N VAL A 293 -2.55 -15.01 15.33
CA VAL A 293 -3.52 -15.79 14.56
C VAL A 293 -4.79 -14.97 14.24
N LYS A 294 -5.19 -14.08 15.15
CA LYS A 294 -6.30 -13.15 14.91
C LYS A 294 -5.98 -12.12 13.83
N ASP A 295 -4.72 -11.76 13.61
CA ASP A 295 -4.28 -10.83 12.55
C ASP A 295 -3.91 -11.53 11.23
N ALA A 296 -3.80 -12.86 11.22
CA ALA A 296 -3.39 -13.61 10.03
C ALA A 296 -4.49 -13.71 8.96
N ASP A 297 -4.14 -13.65 7.68
CA ASP A 297 -5.10 -13.90 6.59
C ASP A 297 -5.31 -15.40 6.37
N ILE A 298 -4.23 -16.19 6.51
CA ILE A 298 -4.24 -17.64 6.29
C ILE A 298 -3.52 -18.36 7.42
N LEU A 299 -4.13 -19.45 7.90
CA LEU A 299 -3.50 -20.36 8.84
C LEU A 299 -2.98 -21.61 8.11
N ILE A 300 -1.68 -21.87 8.24
CA ILE A 300 -1.04 -23.06 7.68
C ILE A 300 -0.57 -23.96 8.81
N ARG A 301 -1.09 -25.18 8.85
CA ARG A 301 -0.72 -26.20 9.84
C ARG A 301 0.17 -27.27 9.20
N LEU A 302 1.36 -27.51 9.74
CA LEU A 302 2.25 -28.60 9.32
C LEU A 302 2.12 -29.82 10.24
N ILE A 303 1.95 -30.97 9.62
CA ILE A 303 1.93 -32.30 10.24
C ILE A 303 3.02 -33.16 9.59
N ASP A 304 3.70 -33.96 10.39
CA ASP A 304 4.67 -34.95 9.92
C ASP A 304 3.99 -36.30 9.67
N CYS A 305 3.91 -36.72 8.41
CA CYS A 305 3.30 -37.98 8.00
C CYS A 305 4.04 -39.24 8.50
N SER A 306 5.32 -39.12 8.87
CA SER A 306 6.13 -40.25 9.33
C SER A 306 5.88 -40.63 10.79
N CYS A 307 5.35 -39.69 11.59
CA CYS A 307 5.17 -39.87 13.03
C CYS A 307 3.70 -39.86 13.50
N HIS A 308 2.76 -39.31 12.71
CA HIS A 308 1.37 -39.15 13.12
C HIS A 308 0.42 -39.83 12.13
N ALA A 309 -0.47 -40.69 12.62
CA ALA A 309 -1.61 -41.14 11.84
C ALA A 309 -2.58 -39.96 11.61
N PRO A 310 -3.27 -39.87 10.47
CA PRO A 310 -4.24 -38.79 10.23
C PRO A 310 -5.38 -38.88 11.25
N GLY A 311 -5.34 -38.06 12.31
CA GLY A 311 -6.42 -38.00 13.31
C GLY A 311 -6.06 -37.61 14.74
N GLU A 312 -4.78 -37.59 15.15
CA GLU A 312 -4.43 -37.55 16.59
C GLU A 312 -4.23 -36.18 17.25
N ASP A 313 -4.27 -35.07 16.53
CA ASP A 313 -4.03 -33.75 17.15
C ASP A 313 -5.26 -32.83 17.00
N SER A 314 -6.23 -33.04 17.89
CA SER A 314 -7.50 -32.28 17.97
C SER A 314 -7.44 -31.06 18.90
N GLU A 315 -6.50 -31.00 19.83
CA GLU A 315 -6.47 -29.92 20.85
C GLU A 315 -6.05 -28.56 20.28
N ILE A 316 -5.12 -28.53 19.32
CA ILE A 316 -4.70 -27.31 18.64
C ILE A 316 -5.86 -26.73 17.82
N LEU A 317 -6.68 -27.57 17.17
CA LEU A 317 -7.85 -27.14 16.37
C LEU A 317 -8.97 -26.52 17.22
N GLN A 318 -9.12 -26.94 18.48
CA GLN A 318 -10.16 -26.39 19.36
C GLN A 318 -9.83 -24.98 19.87
N ALA A 319 -8.56 -24.57 19.83
CA ALA A 319 -8.11 -23.26 20.28
C ALA A 319 -8.19 -22.17 19.20
N PHE A 320 -8.44 -22.51 17.94
CA PHE A 320 -8.45 -21.57 16.82
C PHE A 320 -9.84 -21.47 16.21
N SER A 321 -10.41 -20.26 16.22
CA SER A 321 -11.70 -19.97 15.61
C SER A 321 -11.70 -20.31 14.11
N ILE A 322 -12.79 -20.93 13.65
CA ILE A 322 -12.98 -21.61 12.36
C ILE A 322 -13.16 -20.63 11.18
N ASP A 323 -13.17 -19.31 11.41
CA ASP A 323 -13.65 -18.34 10.43
C ASP A 323 -12.64 -17.95 9.33
N LYS A 324 -11.42 -18.50 9.34
CA LYS A 324 -10.34 -18.13 8.39
C LYS A 324 -9.91 -19.29 7.50
N PRO A 325 -9.41 -19.02 6.28
CA PRO A 325 -8.86 -20.05 5.40
C PRO A 325 -7.77 -20.86 6.11
N HIS A 326 -7.97 -22.19 6.16
CA HIS A 326 -7.08 -23.12 6.83
C HIS A 326 -6.52 -24.15 5.84
N ILE A 327 -5.19 -24.21 5.77
CA ILE A 327 -4.46 -25.16 4.94
C ILE A 327 -3.69 -26.13 5.86
N THR A 328 -3.99 -27.41 5.76
CA THR A 328 -3.23 -28.47 6.46
C THR A 328 -2.21 -29.08 5.52
N ILE A 329 -0.94 -28.99 5.89
CA ILE A 329 0.19 -29.55 5.18
C ILE A 329 0.60 -30.88 5.83
N PHE A 330 0.60 -31.93 5.02
CA PHE A 330 1.11 -33.25 5.31
C PHE A 330 2.53 -33.34 4.73
N ASN A 331 3.52 -33.08 5.59
CA ASN A 331 4.93 -33.00 5.22
C ASN A 331 5.65 -34.35 5.37
N LYS A 332 6.82 -34.48 4.73
CA LYS A 332 7.69 -35.66 4.71
C LYS A 332 7.10 -36.86 3.97
N ILE A 333 6.35 -36.60 2.90
CA ILE A 333 5.85 -37.68 2.03
C ILE A 333 6.98 -38.48 1.37
N ASP A 334 8.21 -37.96 1.33
CA ASP A 334 9.40 -38.72 0.90
C ASP A 334 9.72 -39.91 1.81
N LEU A 335 9.21 -39.92 3.04
CA LEU A 335 9.35 -41.01 4.00
C LEU A 335 8.12 -41.95 4.01
N THR A 336 7.09 -41.64 3.23
CA THR A 336 5.85 -42.43 3.16
C THR A 336 5.57 -42.85 1.72
N SER A 337 4.55 -43.70 1.51
CA SER A 337 4.11 -44.08 0.16
C SER A 337 3.12 -43.08 -0.47
N GLN A 338 2.98 -41.89 0.12
CA GLN A 338 2.05 -40.86 -0.36
C GLN A 338 2.66 -40.06 -1.51
N THR A 339 1.83 -39.73 -2.49
CA THR A 339 2.22 -38.86 -3.62
C THR A 339 1.87 -37.40 -3.31
N PRO A 340 2.60 -36.42 -3.89
CA PRO A 340 2.20 -35.02 -3.80
C PRO A 340 0.78 -34.82 -4.34
N GLY A 341 -0.04 -34.03 -3.67
CA GLY A 341 -1.43 -33.84 -4.06
C GLY A 341 -2.21 -32.91 -3.15
N ILE A 342 -3.42 -32.55 -3.60
CA ILE A 342 -4.35 -31.71 -2.86
C ILE A 342 -5.63 -32.51 -2.61
N GLU A 343 -6.09 -32.53 -1.37
CA GLU A 343 -7.43 -32.99 -1.01
C GLU A 343 -8.24 -31.80 -0.49
N THR A 344 -9.40 -31.55 -1.09
CA THR A 344 -10.24 -30.41 -0.72
C THR A 344 -11.56 -30.93 -0.15
N ASN A 345 -11.88 -30.54 1.08
CA ASN A 345 -13.22 -30.72 1.68
C ASN A 345 -13.88 -29.34 1.83
N GLU A 346 -15.21 -29.28 2.02
CA GLU A 346 -16.01 -28.04 2.07
C GLU A 346 -15.46 -26.94 3.01
N HIS A 347 -14.65 -27.29 4.01
CA HIS A 347 -14.06 -26.35 4.98
C HIS A 347 -12.54 -26.51 5.21
N ALA A 348 -11.84 -27.37 4.45
CA ALA A 348 -10.43 -27.62 4.70
C ALA A 348 -9.67 -28.04 3.43
N VAL A 349 -8.54 -27.36 3.19
CA VAL A 349 -7.58 -27.72 2.13
C VAL A 349 -6.46 -28.53 2.76
N LYS A 350 -6.18 -29.72 2.24
CA LYS A 350 -5.04 -30.55 2.63
C LYS A 350 -4.04 -30.62 1.48
N VAL A 351 -2.76 -30.38 1.78
CA VAL A 351 -1.67 -30.43 0.81
C VAL A 351 -0.63 -31.44 1.27
N TYR A 352 -0.34 -32.43 0.44
CA TYR A 352 0.69 -33.43 0.67
C TYR A 352 1.97 -33.00 -0.05
N LEU A 353 3.06 -32.79 0.69
CA LEU A 353 4.33 -32.31 0.13
C LEU A 353 5.56 -32.83 0.88
N SER A 354 6.74 -32.70 0.28
CA SER A 354 8.02 -32.88 0.96
C SER A 354 8.81 -31.58 0.90
N ALA A 355 8.93 -30.92 2.07
CA ALA A 355 9.75 -29.72 2.23
C ALA A 355 11.25 -29.98 2.04
N LYS A 356 11.69 -31.24 2.01
CA LYS A 356 13.09 -31.62 1.81
C LYS A 356 13.44 -31.75 0.33
N THR A 357 12.52 -32.26 -0.48
CA THR A 357 12.74 -32.50 -1.91
C THR A 357 12.11 -31.44 -2.81
N GLY A 358 11.23 -30.59 -2.27
CA GLY A 358 10.45 -29.61 -3.02
C GLY A 358 9.18 -30.18 -3.67
N ALA A 359 8.96 -31.49 -3.62
CA ALA A 359 7.80 -32.12 -4.24
C ALA A 359 6.49 -31.62 -3.60
N GLY A 360 5.58 -31.07 -4.41
CA GLY A 360 4.28 -30.56 -3.96
C GLY A 360 4.29 -29.15 -3.37
N VAL A 361 5.43 -28.45 -3.36
CA VAL A 361 5.50 -27.06 -2.84
C VAL A 361 4.79 -26.07 -3.78
N ASP A 362 4.80 -26.30 -5.09
CA ASP A 362 4.03 -25.47 -6.03
C ASP A 362 2.52 -25.55 -5.80
N LEU A 363 2.03 -26.74 -5.45
CA LEU A 363 0.63 -26.94 -5.07
C LEU A 363 0.27 -26.08 -3.85
N LEU A 364 1.18 -25.98 -2.87
CA LEU A 364 0.99 -25.10 -1.73
C LEU A 364 0.94 -23.62 -2.15
N ARG A 365 1.86 -23.19 -3.04
CA ARG A 365 1.89 -21.81 -3.56
C ARG A 365 0.56 -21.42 -4.20
N GLU A 366 0.03 -22.28 -5.06
CA GLU A 366 -1.28 -22.08 -5.70
C GLU A 366 -2.41 -22.01 -4.68
N GLN A 367 -2.41 -22.86 -3.65
CA GLN A 367 -3.45 -22.82 -2.62
C GLN A 367 -3.37 -21.60 -1.71
N ILE A 368 -2.18 -21.10 -1.40
CA ILE A 368 -2.01 -19.84 -0.64
C ILE A 368 -2.62 -18.68 -1.43
N LEU A 369 -2.27 -18.55 -2.71
CA LEU A 369 -2.82 -17.51 -3.58
C LEU A 369 -4.34 -17.62 -3.70
N ARG A 370 -4.85 -18.83 -3.95
CA ARG A 370 -6.30 -19.08 -4.06
C ARG A 370 -7.05 -18.76 -2.78
N ALA A 371 -6.52 -19.14 -1.62
CA ALA A 371 -7.11 -18.87 -0.32
C ALA A 371 -7.16 -17.37 0.01
N ALA A 372 -6.18 -16.60 -0.46
CA ALA A 372 -6.17 -15.13 -0.37
C ALA A 372 -7.07 -14.43 -1.40
N GLY A 373 -7.72 -15.18 -2.30
CA GLY A 373 -8.53 -14.60 -3.37
C GLY A 373 -7.73 -14.00 -4.53
N TRP A 374 -6.44 -14.34 -4.64
CA TRP A 374 -5.61 -13.93 -5.76
C TRP A 374 -6.05 -14.63 -7.05
N GLN A 375 -6.27 -13.87 -8.11
CA GLN A 375 -6.68 -14.37 -9.41
C GLN A 375 -5.49 -14.39 -10.37
N THR A 376 -4.91 -15.56 -10.55
CA THR A 376 -3.83 -15.83 -11.51
C THR A 376 -4.33 -15.58 -12.94
N GLY A 377 -4.10 -14.37 -13.46
CA GLY A 377 -4.51 -13.96 -14.81
C GLY A 377 -4.87 -12.48 -14.97
N GLN A 378 -5.12 -11.75 -13.88
CA GLN A 378 -5.34 -10.29 -13.94
C GLN A 378 -4.04 -9.47 -13.94
N THR A 379 -2.88 -10.12 -14.01
CA THR A 379 -1.58 -9.47 -14.05
C THR A 379 -1.40 -8.68 -15.34
N GLY A 380 -1.36 -7.35 -15.25
CA GLY A 380 -0.50 -6.58 -16.15
C GLY A 380 -1.07 -5.30 -16.74
N GLU A 381 -2.37 -5.07 -16.88
CA GLU A 381 -2.84 -3.85 -17.57
C GLU A 381 -3.86 -3.00 -16.80
N GLY A 382 -4.65 -3.59 -15.89
CA GLY A 382 -5.70 -2.89 -15.12
C GLY A 382 -5.46 -2.77 -13.61
N LEU A 383 -4.39 -3.36 -13.07
CA LEU A 383 -4.07 -3.32 -11.63
C LEU A 383 -3.57 -1.93 -11.22
N PHE A 384 -4.09 -1.45 -10.09
CA PHE A 384 -3.67 -0.24 -9.39
C PHE A 384 -3.56 -0.53 -7.89
N MET A 385 -2.67 0.18 -7.20
CA MET A 385 -2.51 0.06 -5.74
C MET A 385 -3.75 0.61 -5.05
N ALA A 386 -4.24 -0.11 -4.04
CA ALA A 386 -5.42 0.28 -3.28
C ALA A 386 -5.23 0.01 -1.79
N ARG A 387 -5.43 1.06 -0.98
CA ARG A 387 -5.38 1.00 0.48
C ARG A 387 -6.72 0.57 1.06
N GLN A 388 -6.72 0.20 2.34
CA GLN A 388 -7.92 -0.15 3.08
C GLN A 388 -9.02 0.93 2.97
N ARG A 389 -8.67 2.22 3.08
CA ARG A 389 -9.65 3.32 2.92
C ARG A 389 -10.31 3.34 1.53
N HIS A 390 -9.58 2.95 0.48
CA HIS A 390 -10.13 2.90 -0.87
C HIS A 390 -11.13 1.76 -0.98
N LEU A 391 -10.80 0.59 -0.40
CA LEU A 391 -11.71 -0.54 -0.35
C LEU A 391 -12.99 -0.22 0.42
N GLU A 392 -12.89 0.45 1.58
CA GLU A 392 -14.04 0.89 2.36
C GLU A 392 -14.95 1.84 1.58
N ALA A 393 -14.37 2.83 0.89
CA ALA A 393 -15.11 3.74 0.03
C ALA A 393 -15.80 2.99 -1.13
N LEU A 394 -15.10 2.06 -1.80
CA LEU A 394 -15.66 1.24 -2.86
C LEU A 394 -16.78 0.33 -2.33
N GLU A 395 -16.62 -0.31 -1.17
CA GLU A 395 -17.67 -1.13 -0.56
C GLU A 395 -18.91 -0.32 -0.20
N ALA A 396 -18.74 0.89 0.33
CA ALA A 396 -19.84 1.82 0.55
C ALA A 396 -20.55 2.17 -0.77
N THR A 397 -19.81 2.49 -1.83
CA THR A 397 -20.36 2.71 -3.18
C THR A 397 -21.14 1.49 -3.67
N ARG A 398 -20.63 0.27 -3.51
CA ARG A 398 -21.33 -0.96 -3.90
C ARG A 398 -22.69 -1.08 -3.22
N ASN A 399 -22.75 -0.76 -1.92
CA ASN A 399 -24.00 -0.82 -1.16
C ASN A 399 -25.02 0.20 -1.68
N HIS A 400 -24.58 1.42 -2.00
CA HIS A 400 -25.43 2.45 -2.60
C HIS A 400 -25.88 2.07 -4.01
N LEU A 401 -25.01 1.53 -4.88
CA LEU A 401 -25.38 1.05 -6.21
C LEU A 401 -26.41 -0.09 -6.16
N ASN A 402 -26.22 -1.05 -5.23
CA ASN A 402 -27.18 -2.14 -5.03
C ASN A 402 -28.54 -1.64 -4.51
N THR A 403 -28.54 -0.55 -3.75
CA THR A 403 -29.78 0.05 -3.22
C THR A 403 -30.47 0.89 -4.30
N ALA A 404 -29.72 1.70 -5.04
CA ALA A 404 -30.16 2.41 -6.23
C ALA A 404 -30.82 1.46 -7.24
N TRP A 405 -30.21 0.30 -7.51
CA TRP A 405 -30.78 -0.68 -8.42
C TRP A 405 -32.16 -1.18 -7.98
N LYS A 406 -32.41 -1.32 -6.67
CA LYS A 406 -33.74 -1.70 -6.16
C LYS A 406 -34.78 -0.62 -6.42
N TYR A 407 -34.41 0.65 -6.27
CA TYR A 407 -35.30 1.81 -6.51
C TYR A 407 -35.51 2.12 -8.00
N SER A 408 -34.69 1.56 -8.89
CA SER A 408 -34.83 1.72 -10.35
C SER A 408 -36.05 0.99 -10.97
N ASN A 409 -36.83 0.28 -10.14
CA ASN A 409 -37.99 -0.50 -10.59
C ASN A 409 -39.27 0.33 -10.74
N SER A 410 -39.33 1.52 -10.14
CA SER A 410 -40.52 2.37 -10.17
C SER A 410 -40.14 3.86 -10.21
N GLU A 411 -40.74 4.62 -11.14
CA GLU A 411 -40.62 6.08 -11.21
C GLU A 411 -40.96 6.78 -9.88
N SER A 412 -41.88 6.22 -9.09
CA SER A 412 -42.25 6.76 -7.78
C SER A 412 -41.11 6.77 -6.74
N GLU A 413 -40.03 6.03 -6.99
CA GLU A 413 -38.88 5.92 -6.08
C GLU A 413 -37.65 6.66 -6.63
N TRP A 414 -37.79 7.41 -7.72
CA TRP A 414 -36.66 8.07 -8.37
C TRP A 414 -35.98 9.16 -7.52
N GLU A 415 -36.70 9.77 -6.57
CA GLU A 415 -36.08 10.65 -5.57
C GLU A 415 -35.06 9.89 -4.70
N LEU A 416 -35.42 8.66 -4.28
CA LEU A 416 -34.53 7.79 -3.51
C LEU A 416 -33.38 7.27 -4.38
N LEU A 417 -33.65 6.94 -5.65
CA LEU A 417 -32.62 6.58 -6.61
C LEU A 417 -31.59 7.71 -6.77
N ALA A 418 -32.03 8.95 -6.98
CA ALA A 418 -31.17 10.11 -7.14
C ALA A 418 -30.30 10.36 -5.89
N GLU A 419 -30.86 10.16 -4.70
CA GLU A 419 -30.13 10.27 -3.44
C GLU A 419 -29.09 9.16 -3.27
N GLU A 420 -29.42 7.90 -3.57
CA GLU A 420 -28.45 6.79 -3.54
C GLU A 420 -27.30 7.00 -4.53
N LEU A 421 -27.58 7.55 -5.73
CA LEU A 421 -26.54 7.93 -6.69
C LEU A 421 -25.64 9.06 -6.16
N ARG A 422 -26.21 10.03 -5.42
CA ARG A 422 -25.44 11.10 -4.76
C ARG A 422 -24.49 10.53 -3.71
N LEU A 423 -24.99 9.63 -2.85
CA LEU A 423 -24.17 8.98 -1.81
C LEU A 423 -23.07 8.10 -2.41
N ALA A 424 -23.37 7.37 -3.50
CA ALA A 424 -22.38 6.61 -4.25
C ALA A 424 -21.26 7.52 -4.82
N GLN A 425 -21.65 8.69 -5.37
CA GLN A 425 -20.71 9.70 -5.87
C GLN A 425 -19.85 10.28 -4.76
N ASP A 426 -20.42 10.64 -3.62
CA ASP A 426 -19.70 11.20 -2.47
C ASP A 426 -18.65 10.20 -1.94
N ALA A 427 -19.04 8.92 -1.82
CA ALA A 427 -18.13 7.84 -1.41
C ALA A 427 -16.96 7.68 -2.40
N LEU A 428 -17.20 7.66 -3.71
CA LEU A 428 -16.13 7.58 -4.71
C LEU A 428 -15.23 8.82 -4.70
N SER A 429 -15.82 10.01 -4.57
CA SER A 429 -15.08 11.28 -4.58
C SER A 429 -14.16 11.42 -3.36
N SER A 430 -14.46 10.71 -2.26
CA SER A 430 -13.57 10.64 -1.11
C SER A 430 -12.23 9.93 -1.41
N ILE A 431 -12.16 9.10 -2.46
CA ILE A 431 -10.93 8.40 -2.85
C ILE A 431 -9.90 9.41 -3.40
N THR A 432 -10.30 10.25 -4.35
CA THR A 432 -9.44 11.25 -5.02
C THR A 432 -9.35 12.57 -4.24
N GLY A 433 -10.39 12.90 -3.46
CA GLY A 433 -10.30 13.70 -2.25
C GLY A 433 -11.03 15.06 -2.25
N HIS A 434 -11.64 15.36 -1.11
CA HIS A 434 -11.78 16.68 -0.48
C HIS A 434 -11.55 16.53 1.04
N PHE A 435 -10.29 16.46 1.48
CA PHE A 435 -9.91 16.43 2.90
C PHE A 435 -9.23 17.74 3.32
N THR A 436 -9.29 18.09 4.60
CA THR A 436 -8.55 19.25 5.13
C THR A 436 -7.08 18.90 5.37
N ALA A 437 -6.19 19.88 5.31
CA ALA A 437 -4.74 19.68 5.41
C ALA A 437 -4.30 19.07 6.76
N ASP A 438 -5.02 19.40 7.85
CA ASP A 438 -4.69 18.93 9.19
C ASP A 438 -5.06 17.45 9.41
N ASP A 439 -6.15 16.98 8.80
CA ASP A 439 -6.57 15.56 8.84
C ASP A 439 -5.59 14.67 8.06
N LEU A 440 -5.09 15.17 6.93
CA LEU A 440 -4.18 14.44 6.03
C LEU A 440 -2.78 14.22 6.63
N LEU A 441 -2.24 15.22 7.35
CA LEU A 441 -0.93 15.15 8.00
C LEU A 441 -0.85 14.04 9.06
N GLY A 442 -1.93 13.87 9.83
CA GLY A 442 -1.99 12.92 10.93
C GLY A 442 -2.10 11.46 10.46
N GLU A 443 -2.97 11.18 9.50
CA GLU A 443 -3.32 9.80 9.13
C GLU A 443 -2.52 9.24 7.93
N ILE A 444 -2.23 10.06 6.92
CA ILE A 444 -1.65 9.58 5.66
C ILE A 444 -0.15 9.87 5.59
N PHE A 445 0.25 11.12 5.85
CA PHE A 445 1.64 11.55 5.67
C PHE A 445 2.56 11.25 6.86
N SER A 446 2.00 10.90 8.03
CA SER A 446 2.79 10.53 9.21
C SER A 446 3.62 9.26 9.02
N ASN A 447 3.18 8.35 8.14
CA ASN A 447 3.89 7.12 7.79
C ASN A 447 4.97 7.32 6.71
N PHE A 448 5.06 8.51 6.10
CA PHE A 448 6.08 8.79 5.08
C PHE A 448 7.44 9.06 5.71
N CYS A 449 8.52 8.77 4.97
CA CYS A 449 9.85 9.16 5.43
C CYS A 449 10.01 10.69 5.47
N ILE A 450 10.81 11.18 6.41
CA ILE A 450 11.26 12.58 6.43
C ILE A 450 12.10 12.86 5.17
N GLY A 451 11.84 13.98 4.48
CA GLY A 451 12.51 14.36 3.23
C GLY A 451 11.74 14.05 1.95
N LYS A 452 10.50 13.57 2.08
CA LYS A 452 9.58 13.28 0.99
C LYS A 452 8.34 14.13 1.03
#